data_AF-A0A9P8W274-F1
#
_entry.id   AF-A0A9P8W274-F1
#
_cell.length_a   1.000
_cell.length_b   1.000
_cell.length_c   1.000
_cell.angle_alpha   90.00
_cell.angle_beta   90.00
_cell.angle_gamma   90.00
#
_symmetry.space_group_name_H-M   'P 1'
#
loop_
_entity.id
_entity.type
_entity.pdbx_description
1 polymer ?
#
loop_
_entity_poly.entity_id
_entity_poly.type
_entity_poly.pdbx_seq_one_letter_code
_entity_poly.pdbx_strand_id
1 'polypeptide(L)'
;MASIPHGTTINAQCFNPAVTSPGAPSFPPVGITPIIIQGKTPRRFASQNIGDVDSRRLPQDLAEYEKAGTITQETLNNPNSTLLNANKGKNILEHTTFEVSTVPKAPELGGGTSNIGFNVGTDGGKINPATPARRSGNANAATTTAQYWISTIRAKIDLTPYSHSTVPSCPEKKPRIVSPVSLGPRDAVPRFTVDFTVPSPKTITVEYTQIQYSQMVVLDFNGLSWPHVSVATLAPNGQALSEVIAG
;
A
#
# COMPACT_ATOMS: atom_id res chain seq x y z
N MET A 1 -1.81 14.29 10.09
CA MET A 1 -2.93 13.78 10.91
C MET A 1 -3.82 12.98 9.99
N ALA A 2 -4.04 11.69 10.28
CA ALA A 2 -4.90 10.82 9.49
C ALA A 2 -5.94 10.18 10.41
N SER A 3 -7.06 9.70 9.86
CA SER A 3 -8.05 8.92 10.61
C SER A 3 -8.12 7.48 10.11
N ILE A 4 -8.18 6.54 11.05
CA ILE A 4 -8.54 5.14 10.76
C ILE A 4 -10.08 5.09 10.74
N PRO A 5 -10.72 4.23 9.93
CA PRO A 5 -12.16 4.00 10.02
C PRO A 5 -12.61 3.89 11.47
N HIS A 6 -13.78 4.46 11.78
CA HIS A 6 -14.35 4.53 13.14
C HIS A 6 -13.75 5.59 14.08
N GLY A 7 -13.05 6.61 13.58
CA GLY A 7 -12.82 7.86 14.33
C GLY A 7 -11.59 7.91 15.23
N THR A 8 -10.56 7.09 14.98
CA THR A 8 -9.26 7.24 15.65
C THR A 8 -8.40 8.25 14.90
N THR A 9 -7.81 9.21 15.61
CA THR A 9 -6.82 10.15 15.08
C THR A 9 -5.41 9.61 15.31
N ILE A 10 -4.55 9.70 14.29
CA ILE A 10 -3.14 9.31 14.39
C ILE A 10 -2.19 10.46 14.03
N ASN A 11 -1.06 10.49 14.73
CA ASN A 11 0.14 11.24 14.38
C ASN A 11 1.28 10.24 14.18
N ALA A 12 1.79 10.12 12.96
CA ALA A 12 2.92 9.25 12.64
C ALA A 12 4.07 10.11 12.14
N GLN A 13 5.29 9.79 12.56
CA GLN A 13 6.48 10.54 12.23
C GLN A 13 7.62 9.64 11.80
N CYS A 14 8.51 10.19 10.99
CA CYS A 14 9.74 9.55 10.60
C CYS A 14 10.82 9.85 11.64
N PHE A 15 11.42 8.82 12.24
CA PHE A 15 12.45 8.98 13.28
C PHE A 15 13.87 8.67 12.77
N ASN A 16 13.99 8.10 11.57
CA ASN A 16 15.28 7.80 10.96
C ASN A 16 15.37 8.52 9.61
N PRO A 17 16.56 8.92 9.15
CA PRO A 17 16.71 9.49 7.82
C PRO A 17 16.30 8.49 6.75
N ALA A 18 15.79 9.00 5.62
CA ALA A 18 15.53 8.17 4.46
C ALA A 18 16.85 7.62 3.89
N VAL A 19 16.84 6.36 3.44
CA VAL A 19 18.02 5.68 2.90
C VAL A 19 17.79 5.31 1.45
N THR A 20 18.66 5.76 0.56
CA THR A 20 18.66 5.40 -0.86
C THR A 20 19.63 4.25 -1.11
N SER A 21 19.23 3.29 -1.92
CA SER A 21 20.03 2.11 -2.26
C SER A 21 19.81 1.72 -3.73
N PRO A 22 20.84 1.19 -4.40
CA PRO A 22 20.72 0.76 -5.79
C PRO A 22 19.80 -0.47 -5.93
N GLY A 23 19.16 -0.60 -7.08
CA GLY A 23 18.31 -1.74 -7.45
C GLY A 23 16.93 -1.74 -6.80
N ALA A 24 16.25 -2.89 -6.92
CA ALA A 24 14.92 -3.10 -6.38
C ALA A 24 14.92 -3.19 -4.84
N PRO A 25 13.87 -2.68 -4.16
CA PRO A 25 13.72 -2.84 -2.72
C PRO A 25 13.48 -4.31 -2.32
N SER A 26 13.90 -4.65 -1.11
CA SER A 26 13.45 -5.86 -0.42
C SER A 26 12.27 -5.55 0.49
N PHE A 27 11.32 -6.47 0.58
CA PHE A 27 10.16 -6.36 1.45
C PHE A 27 10.23 -7.41 2.55
N PRO A 28 10.49 -7.02 3.81
CA PRO A 28 10.42 -7.96 4.93
C PRO A 28 9.04 -8.62 5.00
N PRO A 29 8.94 -9.93 5.29
CA PRO A 29 7.65 -10.57 5.50
C PRO A 29 6.86 -9.90 6.63
N VAL A 30 5.55 -9.73 6.43
CA VAL A 30 4.65 -9.21 7.45
C VAL A 30 3.47 -10.15 7.62
N GLY A 31 3.13 -10.53 8.84
CA GLY A 31 2.03 -11.47 9.11
C GLY A 31 0.77 -10.74 9.55
N ILE A 32 -0.39 -11.31 9.23
CA ILE A 32 -1.70 -10.84 9.75
C ILE A 32 -2.17 -11.67 10.95
N THR A 33 -1.31 -12.53 11.51
CA THR A 33 -1.68 -13.43 12.61
C THR A 33 -1.85 -12.67 13.92
N PRO A 34 -3.03 -12.73 14.53
CA PRO A 34 -3.30 -12.14 15.83
C PRO A 34 -2.38 -12.63 16.93
N ILE A 35 -2.18 -11.80 17.96
CA ILE A 35 -1.41 -12.14 19.15
C ILE A 35 -2.33 -12.03 20.37
N ILE A 36 -2.35 -13.05 21.24
CA ILE A 36 -2.98 -12.96 22.55
C ILE A 36 -2.15 -11.99 23.38
N ILE A 37 -2.76 -10.87 23.81
CA ILE A 37 -2.07 -9.81 24.55
C ILE A 37 -1.42 -10.39 25.81
N GLN A 38 -2.17 -11.23 26.52
CA GLN A 38 -1.64 -12.01 27.64
C GLN A 38 -0.71 -13.12 27.14
N GLY A 39 0.56 -13.07 27.53
CA GLY A 39 1.55 -14.07 27.15
C GLY A 39 2.14 -13.90 25.74
N LYS A 40 1.67 -12.92 24.95
CA LYS A 40 2.23 -12.57 23.63
C LYS A 40 2.33 -13.76 22.66
N THR A 41 1.34 -14.65 22.69
CA THR A 41 1.33 -15.87 21.87
C THR A 41 0.55 -15.67 20.57
N PRO A 42 1.06 -16.09 19.41
CA PRO A 42 0.31 -16.04 18.15
C PRO A 42 -0.93 -16.94 18.20
N ARG A 43 -2.04 -16.45 17.65
CA ARG A 43 -3.30 -17.19 17.50
C ARG A 43 -3.79 -17.08 16.06
N ARG A 44 -3.57 -18.13 15.27
CA ARG A 44 -4.08 -18.22 13.91
C ARG A 44 -5.59 -18.53 13.92
N PHE A 45 -6.31 -18.01 12.93
CA PHE A 45 -7.74 -18.23 12.73
C PHE A 45 -8.00 -18.91 11.38
N ALA A 46 -9.12 -19.63 11.30
CA ALA A 46 -9.67 -20.23 10.07
C ALA A 46 -9.65 -19.27 8.87
N SER A 47 -9.99 -17.99 9.09
CA SER A 47 -10.00 -16.95 8.07
C SER A 47 -8.65 -16.66 7.41
N GLN A 48 -7.54 -17.14 7.98
CA GLN A 48 -6.19 -17.04 7.44
C GLN A 48 -5.77 -18.29 6.64
N ASN A 49 -6.66 -19.27 6.48
CA ASN A 49 -6.48 -20.42 5.61
C ASN A 49 -7.39 -20.26 4.39
N ILE A 50 -6.80 -20.33 3.19
CA ILE A 50 -7.53 -20.09 1.95
C ILE A 50 -8.57 -21.17 1.65
N GLY A 51 -8.29 -22.42 2.03
CA GLY A 51 -9.19 -23.56 1.81
C GLY A 51 -10.28 -23.72 2.86
N ASP A 52 -10.34 -22.82 3.86
CA ASP A 52 -11.34 -22.90 4.93
C ASP A 52 -12.62 -22.15 4.56
N VAL A 53 -13.56 -22.90 3.98
CA VAL A 53 -14.87 -22.43 3.53
C VAL A 53 -15.89 -22.22 4.66
N ASP A 54 -15.56 -22.64 5.89
CA ASP A 54 -16.41 -22.45 7.07
C ASP A 54 -15.94 -21.24 7.91
N SER A 55 -14.96 -20.48 7.42
CA SER A 55 -14.46 -19.29 8.10
C SER A 55 -15.54 -18.20 8.23
N ARG A 56 -15.44 -17.35 9.26
CA ARG A 56 -16.36 -16.21 9.45
C ARG A 56 -16.08 -15.01 8.52
N ARG A 57 -15.08 -15.12 7.64
CA ARG A 57 -14.70 -14.08 6.68
C ARG A 57 -15.69 -14.09 5.51
N LEU A 58 -15.99 -12.93 4.94
CA LEU A 58 -16.81 -12.82 3.72
C LEU A 58 -15.93 -12.38 2.53
N PRO A 59 -16.08 -13.00 1.35
CA PRO A 59 -16.83 -14.23 1.10
C PRO A 59 -16.14 -15.45 1.74
N GLN A 60 -16.86 -16.44 2.24
CA GLN A 60 -16.24 -17.58 2.92
C GLN A 60 -15.36 -18.40 1.97
N ASP A 61 -15.89 -18.74 0.79
CA ASP A 61 -15.15 -19.40 -0.27
C ASP A 61 -14.24 -18.42 -1.02
N LEU A 62 -12.95 -18.74 -1.09
CA LEU A 62 -11.94 -17.96 -1.81
C LEU A 62 -11.48 -18.60 -3.13
N ALA A 63 -12.03 -19.74 -3.53
CA ALA A 63 -11.54 -20.49 -4.70
C ALA A 63 -11.43 -19.65 -5.98
N GLU A 64 -12.41 -18.78 -6.25
CA GLU A 64 -12.36 -17.89 -7.41
C GLU A 64 -11.25 -16.84 -7.32
N TYR A 65 -10.99 -16.33 -6.11
CA TYR A 65 -9.92 -15.37 -5.85
C TYR A 65 -8.54 -16.03 -5.92
N GLU A 66 -8.42 -17.26 -5.40
CA GLU A 66 -7.19 -18.04 -5.50
C GLU A 66 -6.87 -18.36 -6.97
N LYS A 67 -7.86 -18.80 -7.74
CA LYS A 67 -7.72 -19.04 -9.18
C LYS A 67 -7.35 -17.77 -9.96
N ALA A 68 -7.91 -16.62 -9.59
CA ALA A 68 -7.52 -15.33 -10.15
C ALA A 68 -6.19 -14.81 -9.59
N GLY A 69 -5.61 -15.51 -8.62
CA GLY A 69 -4.41 -15.14 -7.86
C GLY A 69 -4.57 -13.88 -7.02
N THR A 70 -5.79 -13.38 -6.77
CA THR A 70 -6.09 -12.09 -6.10
C THR A 70 -5.95 -12.19 -4.60
N ILE A 71 -6.46 -13.27 -4.04
CA ILE A 71 -6.22 -13.67 -2.65
C ILE A 71 -5.63 -15.07 -2.74
N THR A 72 -4.41 -15.24 -2.28
CA THR A 72 -3.70 -16.53 -2.24
C THR A 72 -3.25 -16.84 -0.82
N GLN A 73 -2.95 -18.10 -0.51
CA GLN A 73 -2.39 -18.44 0.80
C GLN A 73 -1.08 -17.68 1.10
N GLU A 74 -0.28 -17.40 0.07
CA GLU A 74 0.93 -16.57 0.17
C GLU A 74 0.59 -15.15 0.63
N THR A 75 -0.40 -14.50 0.00
CA THR A 75 -0.82 -13.14 0.41
C THR A 75 -1.44 -13.10 1.80
N LEU A 76 -2.16 -14.14 2.23
CA LEU A 76 -2.68 -14.26 3.59
C LEU A 76 -1.57 -14.46 4.62
N ASN A 77 -0.50 -15.18 4.26
CA ASN A 77 0.66 -15.37 5.15
C ASN A 77 1.56 -14.15 5.19
N ASN A 78 1.70 -13.47 4.04
CA ASN A 78 2.59 -12.35 3.85
C ASN A 78 2.00 -11.37 2.81
N PRO A 79 1.23 -10.35 3.23
CA PRO A 79 0.71 -9.33 2.32
C PRO A 79 1.79 -8.62 1.50
N ASN A 80 3.03 -8.51 2.01
CA ASN A 80 4.14 -7.90 1.27
C ASN A 80 4.56 -8.69 0.01
N SER A 81 4.13 -9.94 -0.14
CA SER A 81 4.25 -10.67 -1.42
C SER A 81 3.58 -9.93 -2.58
N THR A 82 2.53 -9.15 -2.33
CA THR A 82 1.87 -8.30 -3.34
C THR A 82 2.82 -7.25 -3.90
N LEU A 83 3.65 -6.62 -3.04
CA LEU A 83 4.63 -5.62 -3.43
C LEU A 83 5.77 -6.24 -4.26
N LEU A 84 6.23 -7.43 -3.84
CA LEU A 84 7.24 -8.20 -4.58
C LEU A 84 6.73 -8.56 -5.98
N ASN A 85 5.49 -9.05 -6.08
CA ASN A 85 4.86 -9.42 -7.34
C ASN A 85 4.72 -8.22 -8.28
N ALA A 86 4.42 -7.02 -7.76
CA ALA A 86 4.33 -5.80 -8.56
C ALA A 86 5.67 -5.32 -9.14
N ASN A 87 6.80 -5.83 -8.65
CA ASN A 87 8.14 -5.49 -9.13
C ASN A 87 8.70 -6.48 -10.16
N LYS A 88 8.02 -7.62 -10.40
CA LYS A 88 8.49 -8.63 -11.35
C LYS A 88 8.64 -8.04 -12.76
N GLY A 89 9.83 -8.19 -13.34
CA GLY A 89 10.16 -7.73 -14.69
C GLY A 89 10.49 -6.25 -14.83
N LYS A 90 10.34 -5.43 -13.78
CA LYS A 90 10.67 -4.00 -13.83
C LYS A 90 12.18 -3.77 -13.75
N ASN A 91 12.67 -2.80 -14.50
CA ASN A 91 14.02 -2.30 -14.37
C ASN A 91 14.06 -1.19 -13.31
N ILE A 92 14.25 -1.60 -12.04
CA ILE A 92 14.36 -0.68 -10.90
C ILE A 92 15.81 -0.26 -10.73
N LEU A 93 16.09 1.02 -10.91
CA LEU A 93 17.46 1.56 -10.87
C LEU A 93 17.94 1.73 -9.44
N GLU A 94 17.08 2.28 -8.59
CA GLU A 94 17.33 2.58 -7.19
C GLU A 94 16.01 2.77 -6.45
N HIS A 95 16.09 2.77 -5.12
CA HIS A 95 14.95 3.06 -4.27
C HIS A 95 15.38 3.78 -3.00
N THR A 96 14.48 4.63 -2.49
CA THR A 96 14.60 5.33 -1.21
C THR A 96 13.60 4.75 -0.23
N THR A 97 14.04 4.45 0.99
CA THR A 97 13.22 3.86 2.05
C THR A 97 13.10 4.78 3.26
N PHE A 98 11.94 4.80 3.89
CA PHE A 98 11.73 5.43 5.20
C PHE A 98 10.48 4.85 5.88
N GLU A 99 10.48 4.85 7.21
CA GLU A 99 9.36 4.40 8.02
C GLU A 99 8.74 5.58 8.76
N VAL A 100 7.42 5.63 8.83
CA VAL A 100 6.70 6.48 9.76
C VAL A 100 6.00 5.64 10.82
N SER A 101 6.01 6.10 12.07
CA SER A 101 5.44 5.37 13.21
C SER A 101 4.72 6.30 14.17
N THR A 102 3.67 5.78 14.81
CA THR A 102 3.01 6.43 15.96
C THR A 102 3.69 6.09 17.29
N VAL A 103 4.66 5.18 17.28
CA VAL A 103 5.42 4.78 18.48
C VAL A 103 6.57 5.76 18.67
N PRO A 104 6.61 6.53 19.77
CA PRO A 104 7.70 7.46 20.02
C PRO A 104 9.02 6.69 20.23
N LYS A 105 10.13 7.29 19.80
CA LYS A 105 11.47 6.72 19.94
C LYS A 105 12.36 7.77 20.62
N ALA A 106 12.90 7.48 21.80
CA ALA A 106 13.76 8.44 22.49
C ALA A 106 14.99 8.80 21.63
N PRO A 107 15.39 10.10 21.58
CA PRO A 107 14.82 11.25 22.31
C PRO A 107 13.59 11.90 21.67
N GLU A 108 13.20 11.51 20.46
CA GLU A 108 12.06 12.07 19.73
C GLU A 108 10.71 11.59 20.30
N LEU A 109 10.00 12.49 21.00
CA LEU A 109 8.72 12.19 21.64
C LEU A 109 7.47 12.37 20.76
N GLY A 110 7.64 12.49 19.44
CA GLY A 110 6.52 12.71 18.56
C GLY A 110 5.75 11.43 18.21
N GLY A 111 4.55 11.60 17.65
CA GLY A 111 3.66 10.50 17.28
C GLY A 111 2.56 10.20 18.31
N GLY A 112 1.68 9.26 17.98
CA GLY A 112 0.66 8.72 18.88
C GLY A 112 -0.66 8.38 18.20
N THR A 113 -1.52 7.67 18.93
CA THR A 113 -2.91 7.39 18.56
C THR A 113 -3.85 7.99 19.60
N SER A 114 -5.00 8.50 19.15
CA SER A 114 -6.07 8.97 20.02
C SER A 114 -7.40 8.41 19.52
N ASN A 115 -7.98 7.51 20.31
CA ASN A 115 -9.22 6.81 19.97
C ASN A 115 -10.44 7.56 20.52
N ILE A 116 -11.57 7.50 19.81
CA ILE A 116 -12.85 8.00 20.34
C ILE A 116 -13.51 7.00 21.30
N GLY A 117 -14.39 7.50 22.17
CA GLY A 117 -15.09 6.68 23.17
C GLY A 117 -15.91 5.52 22.60
N PHE A 118 -16.43 5.62 21.38
CA PHE A 118 -17.09 4.48 20.69
C PHE A 118 -16.13 3.31 20.48
N ASN A 119 -14.88 3.60 20.11
CA ASN A 119 -13.87 2.58 19.84
C ASN A 119 -13.39 1.93 21.14
N VAL A 120 -12.99 2.73 22.13
CA VAL A 120 -12.36 2.20 23.35
C VAL A 120 -13.33 1.86 24.49
N GLY A 121 -14.57 2.36 24.45
CA GLY A 121 -15.56 2.16 25.52
C GLY A 121 -15.03 2.60 26.90
N THR A 122 -15.69 2.15 27.96
CA THR A 122 -15.28 2.48 29.34
C THR A 122 -14.06 1.68 29.82
N ASP A 123 -13.69 0.61 29.12
CA ASP A 123 -12.59 -0.30 29.50
C ASP A 123 -11.30 -0.06 28.71
N GLY A 124 -11.24 1.00 27.91
CA GLY A 124 -10.06 1.33 27.11
C GLY A 124 -9.81 0.39 25.93
N GLY A 125 -10.76 -0.50 25.60
CA GLY A 125 -10.70 -1.46 24.49
C GLY A 125 -9.85 -2.70 24.76
N LYS A 126 -9.41 -2.93 26.01
CA LYS A 126 -8.32 -3.88 26.31
C LYS A 126 -8.72 -5.18 27.02
N ILE A 127 -9.83 -5.20 27.77
CA ILE A 127 -9.98 -6.18 28.86
C ILE A 127 -11.20 -7.11 28.69
N ASN A 128 -12.27 -6.68 28.01
CA ASN A 128 -13.49 -7.48 27.93
C ASN A 128 -13.94 -7.78 26.49
N PRO A 129 -14.63 -8.91 26.26
CA PRO A 129 -15.42 -9.09 25.05
C PRO A 129 -16.45 -7.95 24.95
N ALA A 130 -16.57 -7.39 23.74
CA ALA A 130 -17.52 -6.32 23.46
C ALA A 130 -18.95 -6.75 23.81
N THR A 131 -19.53 -6.17 24.87
CA THR A 131 -20.93 -6.40 25.24
C THR A 131 -21.61 -5.07 25.59
N PRO A 132 -22.87 -4.86 25.14
CA PRO A 132 -23.63 -3.67 25.51
C PRO A 132 -23.74 -3.48 27.04
N ALA A 133 -23.89 -4.59 27.78
CA ALA A 133 -24.00 -4.59 29.23
C ALA A 133 -22.76 -4.04 29.94
N ARG A 134 -21.55 -4.27 29.40
CA ARG A 134 -20.29 -3.81 30.00
C ARG A 134 -19.80 -2.47 29.46
N ARG A 135 -20.51 -1.86 28.49
CA ARG A 135 -20.07 -0.63 27.77
C ARG A 135 -18.61 -0.71 27.27
N SER A 136 -18.16 -1.92 26.99
CA SER A 136 -16.81 -2.21 26.53
C SER A 136 -16.63 -1.79 25.08
N GLY A 137 -15.44 -1.28 24.75
CA GLY A 137 -15.12 -0.79 23.42
C GLY A 137 -15.16 -1.87 22.34
N ASN A 138 -15.27 -1.42 21.09
CA ASN A 138 -15.10 -2.28 19.92
C ASN A 138 -13.62 -2.62 19.66
N ALA A 139 -12.74 -1.61 19.73
CA ALA A 139 -11.29 -1.77 19.53
C ALA A 139 -10.48 -0.57 20.05
N ASN A 140 -9.23 -0.82 20.44
CA ASN A 140 -8.22 0.17 20.71
C ASN A 140 -7.16 0.15 19.60
N ALA A 141 -7.06 1.21 18.80
CA ALA A 141 -5.94 1.34 17.86
C ALA A 141 -4.66 1.68 18.63
N ALA A 142 -3.82 0.67 18.83
CA ALA A 142 -2.64 0.76 19.67
C ALA A 142 -1.50 1.50 18.96
N THR A 143 -1.18 1.09 17.73
CA THR A 143 -0.06 1.63 16.97
C THR A 143 -0.34 1.61 15.48
N THR A 144 0.26 2.55 14.74
CA THR A 144 0.34 2.51 13.28
C THR A 144 1.79 2.70 12.85
N THR A 145 2.23 1.86 11.92
CA THR A 145 3.53 1.98 11.25
C THR A 145 3.30 1.90 9.74
N ALA A 146 4.11 2.60 8.96
CA ALA A 146 4.12 2.46 7.51
C ALA A 146 5.54 2.59 6.97
N GLN A 147 6.01 1.53 6.31
CA GLN A 147 7.25 1.53 5.57
C GLN A 147 6.96 1.93 4.13
N TYR A 148 7.72 2.89 3.61
CA TYR A 148 7.66 3.35 2.22
C TYR A 148 8.91 2.95 1.46
N TRP A 149 8.72 2.69 0.16
CA TRP A 149 9.78 2.50 -0.82
C TRP A 149 9.43 3.34 -2.05
N ILE A 150 10.27 4.34 -2.35
CA ILE A 150 10.14 5.23 -3.51
C ILE A 150 11.20 4.80 -4.51
N SER A 151 10.79 4.18 -5.61
CA SER A 151 11.71 3.59 -6.59
C SER A 151 11.74 4.38 -7.90
N THR A 152 12.92 4.52 -8.49
CA THR A 152 13.10 5.02 -9.86
C THR A 152 13.05 3.83 -10.81
N ILE A 153 12.07 3.81 -11.71
CA ILE A 153 11.84 2.73 -12.67
C ILE A 153 12.14 3.23 -14.08
N ARG A 154 12.93 2.46 -14.84
CA ARG A 154 13.19 2.72 -16.25
C ARG A 154 12.33 1.82 -17.13
N ALA A 155 11.64 2.39 -18.11
CA ALA A 155 10.80 1.65 -19.04
C ALA A 155 10.92 2.19 -20.48
N LYS A 156 10.44 1.40 -21.44
CA LYS A 156 10.34 1.80 -22.86
C LYS A 156 8.89 2.08 -23.23
N ILE A 157 8.68 3.10 -24.04
CA ILE A 157 7.36 3.45 -24.61
C ILE A 157 7.51 3.58 -26.12
N ASP A 158 6.65 2.87 -26.85
CA ASP A 158 6.52 3.02 -28.30
C ASP A 158 5.53 4.13 -28.62
N LEU A 159 6.02 5.18 -29.27
CA LEU A 159 5.22 6.30 -29.73
C LEU A 159 4.87 6.10 -31.20
N THR A 160 3.60 6.34 -31.52
CA THR A 160 3.16 6.48 -32.93
C THR A 160 3.03 7.96 -33.27
N PRO A 161 2.96 8.34 -34.56
CA PRO A 161 2.83 9.73 -34.96
C PRO A 161 1.67 10.44 -34.25
N TYR A 162 1.93 11.66 -33.80
CA TYR A 162 1.00 12.50 -33.06
C TYR A 162 1.33 13.97 -33.33
N SER A 163 0.35 14.74 -33.80
CA SER A 163 0.49 16.19 -33.91
C SER A 163 -0.10 16.83 -32.66
N HIS A 164 0.77 17.42 -31.84
CA HIS A 164 0.35 18.17 -30.67
C HIS A 164 -0.14 19.55 -31.13
N SER A 165 -1.41 19.86 -30.88
CA SER A 165 -1.99 21.17 -31.19
C SER A 165 -1.89 22.08 -29.98
N THR A 166 -1.23 23.23 -30.14
CA THR A 166 -1.20 24.31 -29.13
C THR A 166 -2.35 25.32 -29.32
N VAL A 167 -3.23 25.10 -30.31
CA VAL A 167 -4.29 26.05 -30.68
C VAL A 167 -5.56 25.83 -29.84
N PRO A 168 -6.03 26.82 -29.05
CA PRO A 168 -7.20 26.68 -28.18
C PRO A 168 -8.55 26.49 -28.89
N SER A 169 -8.63 26.73 -30.20
CA SER A 169 -9.87 26.79 -30.97
C SER A 169 -10.22 25.52 -31.75
N CYS A 170 -9.40 24.47 -31.68
CA CYS A 170 -9.76 23.18 -32.26
C CYS A 170 -10.65 22.39 -31.29
N PRO A 171 -11.82 21.89 -31.71
CA PRO A 171 -12.66 21.06 -30.85
C PRO A 171 -11.86 19.86 -30.34
N GLU A 172 -11.73 19.80 -29.02
CA GLU A 172 -11.02 18.83 -28.16
C GLU A 172 -10.45 17.60 -28.87
N LYS A 173 -9.21 17.71 -29.40
CA LYS A 173 -8.38 16.50 -29.47
C LYS A 173 -8.05 16.13 -28.03
N LYS A 174 -8.73 15.11 -27.51
CA LYS A 174 -8.41 14.53 -26.20
C LYS A 174 -6.89 14.35 -26.08
N PRO A 175 -6.27 14.75 -24.96
CA PRO A 175 -4.84 14.59 -24.78
C PRO A 175 -4.46 13.14 -24.99
N ARG A 176 -3.46 12.89 -25.85
CA ARG A 176 -2.98 11.54 -26.07
C ARG A 176 -2.25 11.06 -24.81
N ILE A 177 -2.73 9.95 -24.26
CA ILE A 177 -2.09 9.28 -23.13
C ILE A 177 -1.31 8.07 -23.64
N VAL A 178 -0.08 7.91 -23.16
CA VAL A 178 0.77 6.75 -23.43
C VAL A 178 1.28 6.15 -22.13
N SER A 179 1.65 4.88 -22.20
CA SER A 179 2.10 4.07 -21.07
C SER A 179 3.10 3.03 -21.57
N PRO A 180 4.04 2.58 -20.74
CA PRO A 180 4.78 1.35 -20.98
C PRO A 180 3.84 0.15 -21.12
N VAL A 181 4.33 -0.91 -21.75
CA VAL A 181 3.62 -2.19 -21.78
C VAL A 181 3.48 -2.72 -20.37
N SER A 182 2.26 -3.13 -19.99
CA SER A 182 2.01 -3.77 -18.71
C SER A 182 2.78 -5.08 -18.58
N LEU A 183 3.48 -5.27 -17.46
CA LEU A 183 4.22 -6.50 -17.18
C LEU A 183 3.37 -7.58 -16.49
N GLY A 184 2.08 -7.29 -16.24
CA GLY A 184 1.15 -8.25 -15.67
C GLY A 184 -0.21 -7.65 -15.31
N PRO A 185 -1.21 -8.48 -14.99
CA PRO A 185 -2.58 -8.02 -14.74
C PRO A 185 -2.75 -7.06 -13.54
N ARG A 186 -1.72 -6.92 -12.69
CA ARG A 186 -1.71 -6.03 -11.51
C ARG A 186 -0.58 -5.04 -11.50
N ASP A 187 0.04 -4.84 -12.65
CA ASP A 187 1.08 -3.85 -12.77
C ASP A 187 0.48 -2.44 -12.58
N ALA A 188 1.07 -1.66 -11.68
CA ALA A 188 0.79 -0.23 -11.59
C ALA A 188 1.51 0.48 -12.75
N VAL A 189 0.84 0.56 -13.89
CA VAL A 189 1.41 1.15 -15.11
C VAL A 189 1.25 2.67 -15.08
N PRO A 190 2.34 3.45 -15.27
CA PRO A 190 2.24 4.90 -15.30
C PRO A 190 1.54 5.39 -16.57
N ARG A 191 0.90 6.55 -16.48
CA ARG A 191 0.21 7.19 -17.61
C ARG A 191 0.77 8.59 -17.83
N PHE A 192 1.22 8.85 -19.05
CA PHE A 192 1.84 10.13 -19.43
C PHE A 192 1.05 10.81 -20.53
N THR A 193 0.92 12.13 -20.44
CA THR A 193 0.31 12.98 -21.46
C THR A 193 1.36 13.38 -22.49
N VAL A 194 1.09 13.11 -23.77
CA VAL A 194 1.98 13.51 -24.88
C VAL A 194 1.81 15.01 -25.15
N ASP A 195 2.81 15.77 -24.77
CA ASP A 195 2.87 17.23 -24.78
C ASP A 195 3.75 17.80 -25.92
N PHE A 196 4.19 16.95 -26.85
CA PHE A 196 4.99 17.35 -28.00
C PHE A 196 4.57 16.59 -29.27
N THR A 197 4.95 17.12 -30.43
CA THR A 197 4.68 16.47 -31.72
C THR A 197 5.64 15.30 -31.94
N VAL A 198 5.07 14.14 -32.29
CA VAL A 198 5.77 12.92 -32.71
C VAL A 198 5.61 12.80 -34.24
N PRO A 199 6.62 13.15 -35.05
CA PRO A 199 6.47 13.17 -36.51
C PRO A 199 6.49 11.77 -37.14
N SER A 200 7.22 10.83 -36.54
CA SER A 200 7.36 9.45 -37.01
C SER A 200 7.37 8.48 -35.82
N PRO A 201 7.05 7.19 -36.02
CA PRO A 201 7.12 6.20 -34.95
C PRO A 201 8.52 6.14 -34.33
N LYS A 202 8.59 6.11 -33.00
CA LYS A 202 9.86 5.95 -32.26
C LYS A 202 9.64 5.30 -30.91
N THR A 203 10.63 4.56 -30.44
CA THR A 203 10.69 4.08 -29.06
C THR A 203 11.50 5.06 -28.23
N ILE A 204 10.97 5.45 -27.07
CA ILE A 204 11.67 6.29 -26.10
C ILE A 204 11.90 5.52 -24.80
N THR A 205 12.94 5.91 -24.07
CA THR A 205 13.16 5.47 -22.70
C THR A 205 12.63 6.53 -21.74
N VAL A 206 11.90 6.10 -20.72
CA VAL A 206 11.40 6.97 -19.67
C VAL A 206 11.83 6.48 -18.30
N GLU A 207 11.96 7.41 -17.37
CA GLU A 207 12.16 7.14 -15.95
C GLU A 207 11.03 7.74 -15.14
N TYR A 208 10.47 6.96 -14.23
CA TYR A 208 9.34 7.40 -13.42
C TYR A 208 9.43 6.88 -11.99
N THR A 209 8.79 7.62 -11.09
CA THR A 209 8.74 7.29 -9.67
C THR A 209 7.61 6.31 -9.38
N GLN A 210 7.92 5.14 -8.84
CA GLN A 210 6.94 4.22 -8.25
C GLN A 210 6.97 4.35 -6.73
N ILE A 211 5.80 4.44 -6.08
CA ILE A 211 5.70 4.43 -4.62
C ILE A 211 5.08 3.12 -4.18
N GLN A 212 5.73 2.43 -3.25
CA GLN A 212 5.20 1.26 -2.58
C GLN A 212 5.14 1.51 -1.08
N TYR A 213 4.11 1.00 -0.42
CA TYR A 213 4.04 1.05 1.03
C TYR A 213 3.48 -0.23 1.63
N SER A 214 3.86 -0.48 2.88
CA SER A 214 3.30 -1.50 3.77
C SER A 214 2.95 -0.81 5.08
N GLN A 215 1.65 -0.62 5.30
CA GLN A 215 1.11 -0.03 6.52
C GLN A 215 0.59 -1.15 7.43
N MET A 216 0.99 -1.13 8.69
CA MET A 216 0.44 -2.00 9.73
C MET A 216 -0.25 -1.15 10.81
N VAL A 217 -1.53 -1.42 11.01
CA VAL A 217 -2.32 -0.88 12.13
C VAL A 217 -2.59 -2.02 13.11
N VAL A 218 -2.18 -1.85 14.36
CA VAL A 218 -2.48 -2.83 15.41
C VAL A 218 -3.74 -2.39 16.14
N LEU A 219 -4.78 -3.22 16.07
CA LEU A 219 -6.02 -3.04 16.82
C LEU A 219 -6.08 -4.05 17.96
N ASP A 220 -6.19 -3.58 19.19
CA ASP A 220 -6.46 -4.40 20.34
C ASP A 220 -7.97 -4.53 20.55
N PHE A 221 -8.50 -5.74 20.61
CA PHE A 221 -9.87 -5.98 21.03
C PHE A 221 -10.04 -7.41 21.53
N ASN A 222 -10.89 -7.59 22.55
CA ASN A 222 -11.20 -8.90 23.13
C ASN A 222 -9.94 -9.71 23.54
N GLY A 223 -8.93 -9.03 24.11
CA GLY A 223 -7.67 -9.65 24.55
C GLY A 223 -6.70 -10.05 23.44
N LEU A 224 -6.96 -9.65 22.19
CA LEU A 224 -6.12 -9.91 21.03
C LEU A 224 -5.58 -8.60 20.45
N SER A 225 -4.31 -8.58 20.06
CA SER A 225 -3.75 -7.59 19.14
C SER A 225 -3.86 -8.14 17.72
N TRP A 226 -4.63 -7.48 16.87
CA TRP A 226 -4.83 -7.82 15.46
C TRP A 226 -4.03 -6.88 14.54
N PRO A 227 -3.01 -7.39 13.83
CA PRO A 227 -2.32 -6.63 12.79
C PRO A 227 -3.19 -6.53 11.53
N HIS A 228 -3.55 -5.30 11.16
CA HIS A 228 -4.21 -4.96 9.90
C HIS A 228 -3.16 -4.42 8.95
N VAL A 229 -2.85 -5.19 7.92
CA VAL A 229 -1.82 -4.85 6.95
C VAL A 229 -2.47 -4.40 5.66
N SER A 230 -2.10 -3.20 5.22
CA SER A 230 -2.47 -2.65 3.91
C SER A 230 -1.20 -2.40 3.10
N VAL A 231 -1.20 -2.88 1.86
CA VAL A 231 -0.07 -2.71 0.94
C VAL A 231 -0.58 -2.11 -0.37
N ALA A 232 0.21 -1.26 -1.01
CA ALA A 232 -0.11 -0.77 -2.35
C ALA A 232 1.14 -0.43 -3.14
N THR A 233 0.98 -0.46 -4.47
CA THR A 233 1.94 0.08 -5.44
C THR A 233 1.23 1.18 -6.23
N LEU A 234 1.83 2.36 -6.29
CA LEU A 234 1.31 3.54 -6.96
C LEU A 234 2.28 3.94 -8.07
N ALA A 235 1.72 4.29 -9.23
CA ALA A 235 2.45 4.84 -10.36
C ALA A 235 1.86 6.19 -10.77
N PRO A 236 2.65 7.08 -11.41
CA PRO A 236 2.20 8.39 -11.83
C PRO A 236 1.04 8.31 -12.82
N ASN A 237 0.12 9.26 -12.70
CA ASN A 237 -1.00 9.40 -13.61
C ASN A 237 -1.14 10.86 -14.03
N GLY A 238 -0.90 11.14 -15.31
CA GLY A 238 -1.12 12.47 -15.90
C GLY A 238 0.11 13.38 -15.96
N GLN A 239 1.31 12.89 -15.66
CA GLN A 239 2.57 13.65 -15.90
C GLN A 239 2.78 13.93 -17.39
N ALA A 240 3.44 15.05 -17.71
CA ALA A 240 3.85 15.34 -19.07
C ALA A 240 4.95 14.37 -19.51
N LEU A 241 4.87 13.87 -20.74
CA LEU A 241 5.83 12.88 -21.23
C LEU A 241 7.24 13.48 -21.37
N SER A 242 7.36 14.75 -21.75
CA SER A 242 8.65 15.43 -21.88
C SER A 242 9.46 15.49 -20.57
N GLU A 243 8.79 15.51 -19.42
CA GLU A 243 9.43 15.60 -18.10
C GLU A 243 10.11 14.30 -17.65
N VAL A 244 9.76 13.17 -18.27
CA VAL A 244 10.17 11.83 -17.84
C VAL A 244 11.01 11.09 -18.87
N ILE A 245 11.31 11.70 -20.01
CA ILE A 245 12.22 11.11 -21.00
C ILE A 245 13.62 11.06 -20.39
N ALA A 246 14.19 9.85 -20.32
CA ALA A 246 15.58 9.69 -19.92
C ALA A 246 16.48 10.29 -21.01
N GLY A 247 17.42 11.15 -20.59
CA GLY A 247 18.43 11.76 -21.45
C GLY A 247 19.45 10.77 -22.00
#